data_AF-A0A973KMI0-F1
#
_entry.id   AF-A0A973KMI0-F1
#
_cell.length_a   1.000
_cell.length_b   1.000
_cell.length_c   1.000
_cell.angle_alpha   90.00
_cell.angle_beta   90.00
_cell.angle_gamma   90.00
#
_symmetry.space_group_name_H-M   'P 1'
#
loop_
_entity.id
_entity.type
_entity.pdbx_description
1 polymer ?
#
loop_
_entity_poly.entity_id
_entity_poly.type
_entity_poly.pdbx_seq_one_letter_code
_entity_poly.pdbx_strand_id
1 'polypeptide(L)' 'MWHQLEPVHASLYFAPQAYEEAAALGYDVESRWPSYFALRAAPLGAVGPELVTATFYSFSPRTIAEYVPAVWSTAA' A
#
# COMPACT_ATOMS: atom_id res chain seq x y z
N MET A 1 -6.52 0.30 -24.79
CA MET A 1 -6.91 -0.62 -23.70
C MET A 1 -6.94 0.03 -22.33
N TRP A 2 -5.99 0.92 -21.95
CA TRP A 2 -5.98 1.60 -20.65
C TRP A 2 -7.34 2.13 -20.19
N HIS A 3 -8.00 2.97 -20.99
CA HIS A 3 -9.31 3.56 -20.65
C HIS A 3 -10.41 2.53 -20.35
N GLN A 4 -10.28 1.29 -20.81
CA GLN A 4 -11.28 0.24 -20.55
C GLN A 4 -10.99 -0.53 -19.25
N LEU A 5 -9.71 -0.66 -18.87
CA LEU A 5 -9.29 -1.41 -17.68
C LEU A 5 -9.07 -0.52 -16.46
N GLU A 6 -8.81 0.77 -16.67
CA GLU A 6 -8.57 1.74 -15.61
C GLU A 6 -9.73 1.80 -14.60
N PRO A 7 -11.03 1.80 -14.97
CA PRO A 7 -12.11 1.87 -13.98
C PRO A 7 -12.18 0.64 -13.07
N VAL A 8 -11.86 -0.54 -13.62
CA VAL A 8 -11.80 -1.80 -12.86
C VAL A 8 -10.61 -1.78 -11.91
N HIS A 9 -9.43 -1.35 -12.39
CA HIS A 9 -8.23 -1.21 -11.58
C HIS A 9 -8.38 -0.17 -10.46
N ALA A 10 -8.96 0.99 -10.78
CA ALA A 10 -9.19 2.10 -9.87
C ALA A 10 -10.09 1.70 -8.70
N SER A 11 -11.07 0.82 -8.94
CA SER A 11 -11.98 0.34 -7.90
C SER A 11 -11.23 -0.33 -6.74
N LEU A 12 -10.12 -1.03 -6.98
CA LEU A 12 -9.31 -1.63 -5.92
C LEU A 12 -8.67 -0.57 -4.99
N TYR A 13 -8.36 0.62 -5.51
CA TYR A 13 -7.69 1.68 -4.76
C TYR A 13 -8.64 2.70 -4.14
N PHE A 14 -9.83 2.89 -4.74
CA PHE A 14 -10.70 4.01 -4.41
C PHE A 14 -12.10 3.60 -3.96
N ALA A 15 -12.44 2.30 -3.97
CA ALA A 15 -13.71 1.85 -3.40
C ALA A 15 -13.74 2.13 -1.89
N PRO A 16 -14.84 2.66 -1.33
CA PRO A 16 -14.98 2.91 0.10
C PRO A 16 -14.63 1.69 0.96
N GLN A 17 -15.00 0.49 0.51
CA GLN A 17 -14.73 -0.76 1.20
C GLN A 17 -13.23 -1.03 1.38
N ALA A 18 -12.38 -0.61 0.42
CA ALA A 18 -10.93 -0.78 0.57
C ALA A 18 -10.38 0.07 1.73
N TYR A 19 -10.92 1.28 1.92
CA TYR A 19 -10.56 2.13 3.04
C TYR A 19 -11.15 1.61 4.35
N GLU A 20 -12.39 1.13 4.36
CA GLU A 20 -13.03 0.53 5.53
C GLU A 20 -12.23 -0.66 6.07
N GLU A 21 -11.81 -1.57 5.19
CA GLU A 21 -10.97 -2.73 5.57
C GLU A 21 -9.58 -2.30 6.05
N ALA A 22 -8.95 -1.32 5.39
CA ALA A 22 -7.66 -0.80 5.85
C ALA A 22 -7.78 -0.14 7.24
N ALA A 23 -8.84 0.63 7.48
CA ALA A 23 -9.11 1.24 8.78
C ALA A 23 -9.40 0.19 9.86
N ALA A 24 -10.12 -0.88 9.53
CA ALA A 24 -10.39 -1.99 10.45
C ALA A 24 -9.10 -2.72 10.89
N LEU A 25 -8.07 -2.73 10.03
CA LEU A 25 -6.73 -3.21 10.35
C LEU A 25 -5.86 -2.18 11.11
N GLY A 26 -6.40 -1.00 11.43
CA GLY A 26 -5.71 0.05 12.19
C GLY A 26 -4.89 1.03 11.35
N TYR A 27 -4.95 0.96 10.01
CA TYR A 27 -4.21 1.90 9.16
C TYR A 27 -4.84 3.29 9.17
N ASP A 28 -3.97 4.31 9.12
CA ASP A 28 -4.39 5.65 8.72
C ASP A 28 -4.85 5.63 7.25
N VAL A 29 -6.09 6.05 7.04
CA VAL A 29 -6.75 6.13 5.73
C VAL A 29 -6.95 7.55 5.23
N GLU A 30 -6.63 8.55 6.06
CA GLU A 30 -6.59 9.96 5.64
C GLU A 30 -5.31 10.23 4.83
N SER A 31 -4.19 9.60 5.23
CA SER A 31 -2.99 9.59 4.42
C SER A 31 -2.96 8.38 3.46
N ARG A 32 -2.50 8.64 2.23
CA ARG A 32 -2.49 7.63 1.17
C ARG A 32 -1.52 6.49 1.44
N TRP A 33 -0.37 6.78 2.03
CA TRP A 33 0.81 5.90 1.95
C TRP A 33 0.84 4.71 2.90
N PRO A 34 0.40 4.80 4.17
CA PRO A 34 0.47 3.67 5.11
C PRO A 34 -0.27 2.44 4.61
N SER A 35 -1.56 2.58 4.27
CA SER A 35 -2.37 1.50 3.72
C SER A 35 -1.91 1.06 2.32
N TYR A 36 -1.47 2.00 1.48
CA TYR A 36 -0.97 1.70 0.13
C TYR A 36 0.26 0.79 0.13
N PHE A 37 1.30 1.13 0.92
CA PHE A 37 2.50 0.30 0.99
C PHE A 37 2.22 -1.03 1.68
N ALA A 38 1.42 -1.04 2.74
CA ALA A 38 1.01 -2.26 3.43
C ALA A 38 0.32 -3.25 2.48
N LEU A 39 -0.78 -2.83 1.83
CA LEU A 39 -1.59 -3.72 0.99
C LEU A 39 -0.83 -4.18 -0.26
N ARG A 40 -0.08 -3.28 -0.91
CA ARG A 40 0.59 -3.61 -2.17
C ARG A 40 1.82 -4.49 -1.95
N ALA A 41 2.51 -4.35 -0.81
CA ALA A 41 3.68 -5.17 -0.48
C ALA A 41 3.33 -6.42 0.37
N ALA A 42 2.09 -6.56 0.85
CA ALA A 42 1.63 -7.71 1.65
C ALA A 42 2.00 -9.09 1.07
N PRO A 43 1.93 -9.34 -0.26
CA PRO A 43 2.35 -10.63 -0.83
C PRO A 43 3.82 -10.99 -0.61
N LEU A 44 4.68 -10.01 -0.30
CA LEU A 44 6.09 -10.23 0.03
C LEU A 44 6.30 -10.62 1.50
N GLY A 45 5.28 -10.47 2.35
CA GLY A 45 5.37 -10.60 3.81
C GLY A 45 5.94 -9.34 4.49
N ALA A 46 6.25 -9.46 5.79
CA ALA A 46 6.77 -8.36 6.62
C ALA A 46 8.26 -8.07 6.32
N VAL A 47 8.55 -7.57 5.13
CA VAL A 47 9.92 -7.35 4.61
C VAL A 47 10.41 -5.92 4.83
N GLY A 48 11.73 -5.73 4.74
CA GLY A 48 12.37 -4.41 4.89
C GLY A 48 12.18 -3.47 3.67
N PRO A 49 12.49 -2.18 3.84
CA PRO A 49 12.32 -1.16 2.80
C PRO A 49 13.16 -1.41 1.55
N GLU A 50 14.29 -2.13 1.64
CA GLU A 50 15.16 -2.44 0.49
C GLU A 50 14.45 -3.34 -0.53
N LEU A 51 13.78 -4.40 -0.08
CA LEU A 51 13.07 -5.33 -0.96
C LEU A 51 11.81 -4.67 -1.56
N VAL A 52 11.10 -3.86 -0.78
CA VAL A 52 9.97 -3.07 -1.29
C VAL A 52 10.47 -2.08 -2.34
N THR A 53 11.59 -1.39 -2.10
CA THR A 53 12.19 -0.48 -3.08
C THR A 53 12.56 -1.19 -4.39
N ALA A 54 13.19 -2.36 -4.31
CA ALA A 54 13.57 -3.13 -5.49
C ALA A 54 12.36 -3.57 -6.33
N THR A 55 11.22 -3.82 -5.69
CA THR A 55 9.97 -4.25 -6.36
C THR A 55 9.07 -3.08 -6.76
N PHE A 56 9.27 -1.89 -6.19
CA PHE A 56 8.48 -0.68 -6.41
C PHE A 56 9.33 0.38 -7.13
N TYR A 57 10.00 0.01 -8.22
CA TYR A 57 11.01 0.82 -8.93
C TYR A 57 10.56 2.22 -9.42
N SER A 58 9.26 2.55 -9.34
CA SER A 58 8.72 3.89 -9.64
C SER A 58 8.64 4.83 -8.43
N PHE A 59 8.96 4.34 -7.22
CA PHE A 59 8.90 5.11 -5.98
C PHE A 59 10.29 5.54 -5.52
N SER A 60 10.35 6.69 -4.83
CA SER A 60 11.54 7.12 -4.13
C SER A 60 11.87 6.13 -2.99
N PRO A 61 13.10 5.61 -2.91
CA PRO A 61 13.53 4.78 -1.79
C PRO A 61 13.31 5.46 -0.43
N ARG A 62 13.49 6.80 -0.38
CA ARG A 62 13.25 7.60 0.82
C ARG A 62 11.79 7.56 1.27
N THR A 63 10.85 7.65 0.33
CA THR A 63 9.41 7.59 0.64
C THR A 63 9.03 6.21 1.16
N ILE A 64 9.59 5.14 0.58
CA ILE A 64 9.34 3.78 1.07
C ILE A 64 9.86 3.61 2.50
N ALA A 65 11.09 4.07 2.76
CA ALA A 65 11.72 3.97 4.08
C ALA A 65 11.00 4.78 5.18
N GLU A 66 10.15 5.73 4.81
CA GLU A 66 9.31 6.49 5.76
C GLU A 66 8.18 5.62 6.35
N TYR A 67 7.67 4.65 5.58
CA TYR A 67 6.51 3.84 5.98
C TYR A 67 6.89 2.37 6.26
N VAL A 68 7.83 1.80 5.49
CA VAL A 68 8.29 0.41 5.64
C VAL A 68 9.57 0.41 6.47
N PRO A 69 9.68 -0.43 7.53
CA PRO A 69 8.82 -1.56 7.87
C PRO A 69 7.70 -1.27 8.88
N ALA A 70 7.52 -0.03 9.33
CA ALA A 70 6.60 0.32 10.41
C ALA A 70 5.15 -0.11 10.16
N VAL A 71 4.70 -0.09 8.89
CA VAL A 71 3.37 -0.55 8.47
C VAL A 71 3.03 -2.00 8.85
N TRP A 72 4.01 -2.85 9.13
CA TRP A 72 3.78 -4.25 9.53
C TRP A 72 3.27 -4.37 10.96
N SER A 73 3.64 -3.43 11.83
CA SER A 73 3.20 -3.44 13.22
C SER A 73 1.75 -2.96 13.39
N THR A 74 1.18 -2.31 12.37
CA THR A 74 -0.18 -1.76 12.45
C THR A 74 -1.25 -2.84 12.49
N ALA A 75 -1.09 -3.92 11.72
CA ALA A 75 -2.07 -4.99 11.56
C ALA A 75 -1.65 -6.32 12.24
N ALA A 76 -0.70 -6.25 13.19
CA ALA A 76 -0.13 -7.41 13.88
C ALA A 76 -1.02 -7.94 15.03
#